data_AF-A0A212C1N5-F1
#
_entry.id   AF-A0A212C1N5-F1
#
_cell.length_a   1.000
_cell.length_b   1.000
_cell.length_c   1.000
_cell.angle_alpha   90.00
_cell.angle_beta   90.00
_cell.angle_gamma   90.00
#
_symmetry.space_group_name_H-M   'P 1'
#
loop_
_entity.id
_entity.type
_entity.pdbx_description
1 polymer ?
#
loop_
_entity_poly.entity_id
_entity_poly.type
_entity_poly.pdbx_seq_one_letter_code
_entity_poly.pdbx_strand_id
1 'polypeptide(L)'
;MVSKRDPTSQEIRHFSVTACLVPICCLYGAAVTTVEGVGSIKTRLHPVQERIAKSHGTQCGFCTPGMVMSLYTLLRNHPQPSEEHLLEALGGHPVKSSKILPSLV
;
A
#
# COMPACT_ATOMS: atom_id res chain seq x y z
N MET A 1 -4.65 4.02 -1.66
CA MET A 1 -5.05 4.20 -0.25
C MET A 1 -6.06 5.33 -0.19
N VAL A 2 -7.11 5.19 0.62
CA VAL A 2 -8.07 6.25 0.93
C VAL A 2 -7.93 6.59 2.40
N SER A 3 -7.88 7.88 2.70
CA SER A 3 -7.88 8.41 4.06
C SER A 3 -9.15 9.21 4.29
N LYS A 4 -9.87 8.91 5.37
CA LYS A 4 -11.11 9.63 5.71
C LYS A 4 -11.13 9.89 7.21
N ARG A 5 -11.59 11.08 7.60
CA ARG A 5 -11.83 11.42 8.99
C ARG A 5 -13.17 10.82 9.42
N ASP A 6 -13.16 10.09 10.53
CA ASP A 6 -14.38 9.60 11.17
C ASP A 6 -15.09 10.79 11.84
N PRO A 7 -16.37 11.08 11.51
CA PRO A 7 -17.09 12.20 12.11
C PRO A 7 -17.33 12.02 13.62
N THR A 8 -17.37 10.79 14.11
CA THR A 8 -17.67 10.50 15.53
C THR A 8 -16.39 10.50 16.36
N SER A 9 -15.38 9.72 15.97
CA SER A 9 -14.13 9.63 16.74
C SER A 9 -13.13 10.75 16.44
N GLN A 10 -13.35 11.53 15.37
CA GLN A 10 -12.45 12.57 14.86
C GLN A 10 -11.07 12.05 14.39
N GLU A 11 -10.85 10.74 14.41
CA GLU A 11 -9.63 10.07 13.97
C GLU A 11 -9.57 9.94 12.45
N ILE A 12 -8.36 9.84 11.90
CA ILE A 12 -8.14 9.59 10.48
C ILE A 12 -7.93 8.10 10.27
N ARG A 13 -8.82 7.48 9.49
CA ARG A 13 -8.70 6.06 9.11
C ARG A 13 -8.04 5.95 7.73
N HIS A 14 -7.09 5.03 7.60
CA HIS A 14 -6.44 4.70 6.34
C HIS A 14 -6.81 3.28 5.91
N PHE A 15 -7.29 3.12 4.68
CA PHE A 15 -7.65 1.80 4.14
C PHE A 15 -7.33 1.69 2.65
N SER A 16 -7.12 0.46 2.20
CA SER A 16 -6.87 0.12 0.80
C SER A 16 -8.20 -0.12 0.09
N VAL A 17 -8.26 0.18 -1.20
CA VAL A 17 -9.43 -0.05 -2.04
C VAL A 17 -9.00 -0.47 -3.43
N THR A 18 -9.83 -1.26 -4.10
CA THR A 18 -9.68 -1.58 -5.52
C THR A 18 -10.27 -0.44 -6.34
N ALA A 19 -9.42 0.44 -6.86
CA ALA A 19 -9.85 1.71 -7.47
C ALA A 19 -10.86 1.53 -8.62
N CYS A 20 -10.77 0.45 -9.41
CA CYS A 20 -11.71 0.18 -10.50
C CYS A 20 -13.15 -0.12 -10.04
N LEU A 21 -13.35 -0.43 -8.75
CA LEU A 21 -14.66 -0.73 -8.17
C LEU A 21 -15.21 0.43 -7.32
N VAL A 22 -14.48 1.55 -7.20
CA VAL A 22 -14.88 2.67 -6.34
C VAL A 22 -15.33 3.84 -7.21
N PRO A 23 -16.65 4.16 -7.25
CA PRO A 23 -17.13 5.35 -7.92
C PRO A 23 -16.57 6.62 -7.26
N ILE A 24 -16.21 7.61 -8.07
CA ILE A 24 -15.62 8.87 -7.58
C ILE A 24 -16.56 9.61 -6.62
N CYS A 25 -17.88 9.48 -6.79
CA CYS A 25 -18.88 10.10 -5.92
C CYS A 25 -18.79 9.62 -4.45
N CYS A 26 -18.28 8.41 -4.21
CA CYS A 26 -18.11 7.86 -2.86
C CYS A 26 -16.89 8.45 -2.12
N LEU A 27 -16.03 9.19 -2.83
CA LEU A 27 -14.78 9.74 -2.30
C LEU A 27 -14.90 11.21 -1.86
N TYR A 28 -16.11 11.76 -1.83
CA TYR A 28 -16.33 13.11 -1.33
C TYR A 28 -15.79 13.27 0.10
N GLY A 29 -14.95 14.28 0.30
CA GLY A 29 -14.30 14.58 1.59
C GLY A 29 -13.23 13.56 2.02
N ALA A 30 -12.81 12.65 1.15
CA ALA A 30 -11.70 11.72 1.40
C ALA A 30 -10.43 12.16 0.67
N ALA A 31 -9.27 11.72 1.17
CA ALA A 31 -7.98 11.92 0.51
C ALA A 31 -7.51 10.61 -0.15
N VAL A 32 -7.22 10.67 -1.45
CA VAL A 32 -6.70 9.53 -2.21
C VAL A 32 -5.19 9.64 -2.32
N THR A 33 -4.49 8.54 -2.06
CA THR A 33 -3.04 8.42 -2.26
C THR A 33 -2.76 7.25 -3.20
N THR A 34 -2.03 7.52 -4.29
CA THR A 34 -1.54 6.55 -5.27
C THR A 34 -0.05 6.31 -5.11
N VAL A 35 0.54 5.43 -5.92
CA VAL A 35 1.96 5.04 -5.81
C VAL A 35 2.91 6.23 -5.98
N GLU A 36 2.55 7.18 -6.84
CA GLU A 36 3.32 8.39 -7.12
C GLU A 36 3.29 9.37 -5.95
N GLY A 37 2.18 9.39 -5.20
CA GLY A 37 2.03 10.22 -4.01
C GLY A 37 2.83 9.72 -2.80
N VAL A 38 3.26 8.46 -2.83
CA VAL A 38 4.10 7.86 -1.78
C VAL A 38 5.58 8.18 -1.98
N GLY A 39 6.03 8.27 -3.24
CA GLY A 39 7.42 8.58 -3.58
C GLY A 39 7.68 8.40 -5.06
N SER A 40 8.75 9.01 -5.56
CA SER A 40 9.17 8.90 -6.96
C SER A 40 10.67 9.04 -7.14
N ILE A 41 11.18 8.58 -8.29
CA ILE A 41 12.59 8.72 -8.68
C ILE A 41 13.05 10.18 -8.79
N LYS A 42 12.13 11.13 -8.99
CA LYS A 42 12.42 12.57 -9.09
C LYS A 42 12.60 13.23 -7.72
N THR A 43 12.07 12.59 -6.68
CA THR A 43 12.07 13.12 -5.32
C THR A 43 12.86 12.17 -4.44
N ARG A 44 12.18 11.28 -3.73
CA ARG A 44 12.75 10.20 -2.96
C ARG A 44 11.80 9.01 -3.05
N LEU A 45 12.37 7.81 -3.20
CA LEU A 45 11.61 6.57 -3.10
C LEU A 45 11.25 6.31 -1.64
N HIS A 46 10.02 5.85 -1.42
CA HIS A 46 9.62 5.35 -0.12
C HIS A 46 10.31 4.01 0.17
N PRO A 47 10.66 3.68 1.43
CA PRO A 47 11.33 2.42 1.77
C PRO A 47 10.63 1.16 1.23
N VAL A 48 9.29 1.17 1.14
CA VAL A 48 8.51 0.09 0.54
C VAL A 48 8.83 -0.09 -0.96
N GLN A 49 8.90 1.00 -1.72
CA GLN A 49 9.23 0.98 -3.15
C GLN A 49 10.66 0.47 -3.36
N GLU A 50 11.59 0.96 -2.54
CA GLU A 50 13.01 0.59 -2.61
C GLU A 50 13.23 -0.89 -2.26
N ARG A 51 12.64 -1.38 -1.17
CA ARG A 51 12.80 -2.77 -0.72
C ARG A 51 12.23 -3.77 -1.73
N ILE A 52 11.05 -3.51 -2.30
CA ILE A 52 10.46 -4.38 -3.34
C ILE A 52 11.37 -4.45 -4.58
N ALA A 53 11.95 -3.33 -5.00
CA ALA A 53 12.86 -3.30 -6.13
C ALA A 53 14.16 -4.07 -5.84
N LYS A 54 14.76 -3.85 -4.66
CA LYS A 54 16.02 -4.50 -4.25
C LYS A 54 15.88 -5.98 -3.94
N SER A 55 14.72 -6.44 -3.48
CA SER A 55 14.46 -7.86 -3.18
C SER A 55 14.08 -8.69 -4.40
N HIS A 56 14.21 -8.13 -5.61
CA HIS A 56 13.73 -8.76 -6.84
C HIS A 56 12.23 -9.13 -6.76
N GLY A 57 11.45 -8.32 -6.05
CA GLY A 57 10.00 -8.47 -5.90
C GLY A 57 9.20 -8.02 -7.12
N THR A 58 9.87 -7.72 -8.23
CA THR A 58 9.27 -7.26 -9.49
C THR A 58 9.91 -7.94 -10.69
N GLN A 59 9.09 -8.22 -11.72
CA GLN A 59 9.53 -8.72 -13.04
C GLN A 59 9.05 -7.77 -14.13
N CYS A 60 7.81 -7.94 -14.62
CA CYS A 60 7.20 -7.04 -15.59
C CYS A 60 6.72 -5.71 -14.98
N GLY A 61 6.68 -5.59 -13.64
CA GLY A 61 6.33 -4.36 -12.94
C GLY A 61 4.84 -4.03 -12.82
N PHE A 62 3.96 -4.68 -13.57
CA PHE A 62 2.56 -4.26 -13.67
C PHE A 62 1.79 -4.30 -12.34
N CYS A 63 2.03 -5.33 -11.52
CA CYS A 63 1.39 -5.49 -10.21
C CYS A 63 2.10 -4.72 -9.07
N THR A 64 3.30 -4.20 -9.32
CA THR A 64 4.14 -3.56 -8.29
C THR A 64 3.47 -2.34 -7.63
N PRO A 65 2.79 -1.44 -8.36
CA PRO A 65 2.06 -0.33 -7.73
C PRO A 65 1.00 -0.80 -6.72
N GLY A 66 0.28 -1.87 -7.04
CA GLY A 66 -0.73 -2.45 -6.15
C GLY A 66 -0.11 -2.99 -4.86
N MET A 67 0.96 -3.76 -4.98
CA MET A 67 1.70 -4.31 -3.82
C MET A 67 2.27 -3.19 -2.94
N VAL A 68 2.90 -2.18 -3.54
CA VAL A 68 3.41 -1.00 -2.83
C VAL A 68 2.30 -0.33 -2.04
N MET A 69 1.14 -0.11 -2.65
CA MET A 69 0.04 0.58 -1.98
C MET A 69 -0.62 -0.25 -0.88
N SER A 70 -0.70 -1.58 -1.04
CA SER A 70 -1.16 -2.48 0.03
C SER A 70 -0.24 -2.40 1.25
N LEU A 71 1.07 -2.55 1.04
CA LEU A 71 2.07 -2.52 2.12
C LEU A 71 2.20 -1.14 2.76
N TYR A 72 2.15 -0.08 1.95
CA TYR A 72 2.13 1.28 2.45
C TYR A 72 0.93 1.52 3.36
N THR A 73 -0.27 1.07 2.97
CA THR A 73 -1.47 1.21 3.79
C THR A 73 -1.34 0.41 5.10
N LEU A 74 -0.81 -0.81 5.04
CA LEU A 74 -0.56 -1.62 6.24
C LEU A 74 0.37 -0.90 7.21
N LEU A 75 1.53 -0.43 6.74
CA LEU A 75 2.53 0.26 7.58
C LEU A 75 2.01 1.58 8.17
N ARG A 76 1.04 2.22 7.52
CA ARG A 76 0.37 3.42 8.05
C ARG A 76 -0.54 3.11 9.23
N ASN A 77 -1.07 1.90 9.32
CA ASN A 77 -1.92 1.45 10.42
C ASN A 77 -1.12 0.69 11.49
N HIS A 78 -0.10 -0.06 11.08
CA HIS A 78 0.74 -0.90 11.92
C HIS A 78 2.22 -0.65 11.57
N PRO A 79 2.91 0.27 12.25
CA PRO A 79 4.32 0.58 11.97
C PRO A 79 5.27 -0.61 12.17
N GLN A 80 4.88 -1.57 13.02
CA GLN A 80 5.57 -2.84 13.23
C GLN A 80 4.59 -3.99 12.96
N PRO A 81 4.35 -4.34 11.68
CA PRO A 81 3.42 -5.40 11.33
C PRO A 81 4.02 -6.77 11.60
N SER A 82 3.20 -7.73 12.01
CA SER A 82 3.59 -9.15 12.04
C SER A 82 3.59 -9.74 10.63
N GLU A 83 4.17 -10.94 10.47
CA GLU A 83 4.16 -11.67 9.21
C GLU A 83 2.74 -11.98 8.71
N GLU A 84 1.82 -12.30 9.62
CA GLU A 84 0.41 -12.55 9.30
C GLU A 84 -0.25 -11.31 8.66
N HIS A 85 0.01 -10.12 9.21
CA HIS A 85 -0.50 -8.87 8.64
C HIS A 85 0.07 -8.60 7.23
N LEU A 86 1.35 -8.95 7.00
CA LEU A 86 1.97 -8.81 5.69
C LEU A 86 1.34 -9.76 4.66
N LEU A 87 1.07 -11.01 5.06
CA LEU A 87 0.40 -12.01 4.22
C LEU A 87 -1.02 -11.57 3.88
N GLU A 88 -1.78 -11.06 4.85
CA GLU A 88 -3.13 -10.55 4.64
C GLU A 88 -3.13 -9.37 3.64
N ALA A 89 -2.23 -8.40 3.84
CA ALA A 89 -2.13 -7.24 2.95
C ALA A 89 -1.75 -7.61 1.50
N LEU A 90 -0.99 -8.71 1.33
CA LEU A 90 -0.53 -9.20 0.03
C LEU A 90 -1.44 -10.28 -0.58
N GLY A 91 -2.37 -10.87 0.18
CA GLY A 91 -3.22 -11.98 -0.28
C GLY A 91 -4.07 -11.67 -1.52
N GLY A 92 -4.31 -10.39 -1.82
CA GLY A 92 -4.98 -9.95 -3.04
C GLY A 92 -4.09 -9.86 -4.30
N HIS A 93 -2.79 -10.15 -4.20
CA HIS A 93 -1.83 -10.02 -5.31
C HIS A 93 -1.31 -11.40 -5.76
N PRO A 94 -1.29 -11.71 -7.07
CA PRO A 94 -0.97 -13.06 -7.59
C PRO A 94 0.52 -13.46 -7.56
N VAL A 95 1.41 -12.67 -6.95
CA VAL A 95 2.87 -12.92 -6.96
C VAL A 95 3.27 -13.71 -5.71
N LYS A 96 4.10 -14.76 -5.87
CA LYS A 96 4.64 -15.56 -4.77
C LYS A 96 5.36 -14.67 -3.74
N SER A 97 4.71 -14.45 -2.60
CA SER A 97 5.12 -13.61 -1.46
C SER A 97 6.46 -14.03 -0.83
N SER A 98 6.97 -15.22 -1.15
CA SER A 98 8.11 -15.85 -0.49
C SER A 98 9.44 -15.10 -0.62
N LYS A 99 9.64 -14.26 -1.66
CA LYS A 99 10.89 -13.50 -1.83
C LYS A 99 10.87 -12.11 -1.18
N ILE A 100 9.69 -11.56 -0.90
CA ILE A 100 9.52 -10.17 -0.46
C ILE A 100 9.45 -10.08 1.08
N LEU A 101 8.81 -11.06 1.73
CA LEU A 101 8.61 -11.10 3.19
C LEU A 101 9.90 -10.91 4.01
N PRO A 102 11.04 -11.58 3.72
CA PRO A 102 12.26 -11.45 4.53
C PRO A 102 12.91 -10.06 4.46
N SER A 103 12.56 -9.26 3.45
CA SER A 103 13.15 -7.93 3.21
C SER A 103 12.29 -6.78 3.75
N LEU A 104 11.05 -7.06 4.15
CA LEU A 104 10.09 -6.07 4.67
C LEU A 104 9.96 -6.07 6.20
N VAL A 105 10.35 -7.17 6.85
CA VAL A 105 10.51 -7.27 8.31
C VAL A 105 11.84 -6.64 8.74
#